data_AF-A0A6B3D0W2-F1
#
_entry.id   AF-A0A6B3D0W2-F1
#
_cell.length_a   1.000
_cell.length_b   1.000
_cell.length_c   1.000
_cell.angle_alpha   90.00
_cell.angle_beta   90.00
_cell.angle_gamma   90.00
#
_symmetry.space_group_name_H-M   'P 1'
#
loop_
_entity.id
_entity.type
_entity.pdbx_description
1 polymer ?
#
loop_
_entity_poly.entity_id
_entity_poly.type
_entity_poly.pdbx_seq_one_letter_code
_entity_poly.pdbx_strand_id
1 'polypeptide(L)'
;AGDGDSTTWIDLRRILHEVDPAAEWRQAYDEAGRLIRAYFWDPGMCGIDWDAVLEQYRPLLERVASPDEFADLLREVLGELGTSHAYV
;
A
#
# COMPACT_ATOMS: atom_id res chain seq x y z
N ALA A 1 7.41 -29.45 -26.73
CA ALA A 1 8.00 -29.72 -25.40
C ALA A 1 9.31 -28.96 -25.35
N GLY A 2 9.47 -28.01 -24.42
CA GLY A 2 10.73 -27.29 -24.26
C GLY A 2 11.83 -28.21 -23.74
N ASP A 3 13.04 -28.04 -24.25
CA ASP A 3 14.22 -28.82 -23.90
C ASP A 3 14.62 -28.62 -22.42
N GLY A 4 14.60 -29.71 -21.65
CA GLY A 4 14.85 -29.70 -20.20
C GLY A 4 16.26 -29.23 -19.81
N ASP A 5 17.21 -29.27 -20.74
CA ASP A 5 18.62 -28.90 -20.54
C ASP A 5 18.88 -27.38 -20.50
N SER A 6 17.86 -26.53 -20.73
CA SER A 6 17.98 -25.07 -20.73
C SER A 6 17.60 -24.37 -19.43
N THR A 7 17.19 -25.12 -18.40
CA THR A 7 16.68 -24.54 -17.14
C THR A 7 17.82 -24.09 -16.22
N THR A 8 17.97 -22.78 -16.01
CA THR A 8 18.91 -22.21 -15.03
C THR A 8 18.17 -21.75 -13.78
N TRP A 9 18.61 -22.23 -12.62
CA TRP A 9 18.07 -21.82 -11.32
C TRP A 9 18.78 -20.56 -10.82
N ILE A 10 18.02 -19.50 -10.58
CA ILE A 10 18.53 -18.25 -10.01
C ILE A 10 18.26 -18.25 -8.51
N ASP A 11 19.32 -18.12 -7.71
CA ASP A 11 19.19 -17.93 -6.26
C ASP A 11 18.93 -16.46 -5.93
N LEU A 12 17.66 -16.12 -5.71
CA LEU A 12 17.22 -14.75 -5.40
C LEU A 12 17.79 -14.21 -4.08
N ARG A 13 18.25 -15.08 -3.16
CA ARG A 13 18.85 -14.64 -1.87
C ARG A 13 20.17 -13.90 -2.06
N ARG A 14 20.77 -14.00 -3.25
CA ARG A 14 21.99 -13.29 -3.61
C ARG A 14 21.73 -11.84 -4.04
N ILE A 15 20.47 -11.45 -4.23
CA ILE A 15 20.08 -10.09 -4.56
C ILE A 15 20.00 -9.30 -3.25
N LEU A 16 20.84 -8.26 -3.13
CA LEU A 16 20.76 -7.29 -2.05
C LEU A 16 19.93 -6.10 -2.51
N HIS A 17 18.96 -5.69 -1.70
CA HIS A 17 18.11 -4.53 -1.95
C HIS A 17 18.43 -3.44 -0.92
N GLU A 18 18.80 -2.26 -1.41
CA GLU A 18 18.91 -1.04 -0.60
C GLU A 18 17.58 -0.28 -0.67
N VAL A 19 17.03 0.07 0.50
CA VAL A 19 15.71 0.70 0.61
C VAL A 19 15.76 1.93 1.51
N ASP A 20 14.91 2.91 1.21
CA ASP A 20 14.52 4.00 2.13
C ASP A 20 13.09 3.71 2.61
N PRO A 21 12.90 3.11 3.80
CA PRO A 21 11.58 2.74 4.29
C PRO A 21 10.59 3.91 4.34
N ALA A 22 11.07 5.11 4.68
CA ALA A 22 10.20 6.27 4.77
C ALA A 22 9.70 6.70 3.38
N ALA A 23 10.56 6.61 2.35
CA ALA A 23 10.14 6.87 0.97
C ALA A 23 9.18 5.79 0.45
N GLU A 24 9.46 4.52 0.75
CA GLU A 24 8.58 3.41 0.36
C GLU A 24 7.20 3.53 1.01
N TRP A 25 7.11 3.87 2.30
CA TRP A 25 5.82 4.06 2.96
C TRP A 25 5.02 5.24 2.39
N ARG A 26 5.69 6.36 2.06
CA ARG A 26 5.01 7.48 1.37
C ARG A 26 4.44 7.04 0.03
N GLN A 27 5.23 6.33 -0.78
CA GLN A 27 4.78 5.84 -2.07
C GLN A 27 3.66 4.81 -1.93
N ALA A 28 3.78 3.85 -1.00
CA ALA A 28 2.79 2.82 -0.76
C ALA A 28 1.46 3.39 -0.24
N TYR A 29 1.52 4.44 0.59
CA TYR A 29 0.34 5.18 1.05
C TYR A 29 -0.39 5.86 -0.11
N ASP A 30 0.34 6.59 -0.95
CA ASP A 30 -0.22 7.25 -2.13
C ASP A 30 -0.82 6.23 -3.10
N GLU A 31 -0.14 5.08 -3.26
CA GLU A 31 -0.62 3.98 -4.09
C GLU A 31 -1.90 3.36 -3.56
N ALA A 32 -1.95 3.06 -2.25
CA ALA A 32 -3.15 2.54 -1.61
C ALA A 32 -4.32 3.50 -1.80
N GLY A 33 -4.13 4.79 -1.55
CA GLY A 33 -5.15 5.83 -1.77
C GLY A 33 -5.64 5.86 -3.22
N ARG A 34 -4.73 5.78 -4.19
CA ARG A 34 -5.04 5.75 -5.62
C ARG A 34 -5.80 4.49 -6.04
N LEU A 35 -5.38 3.32 -5.55
CA LEU A 35 -6.04 2.04 -5.83
C LEU A 35 -7.45 1.99 -5.25
N ILE A 36 -7.63 2.45 -4.01
CA ILE A 36 -8.96 2.55 -3.42
C ILE A 36 -9.86 3.44 -4.27
N ARG A 37 -9.44 4.66 -4.60
CA ARG A 37 -10.24 5.56 -5.45
C ARG A 37 -10.60 4.94 -6.80
N ALA A 38 -9.68 4.20 -7.41
CA ALA A 38 -9.86 3.62 -8.73
C ALA A 38 -10.78 2.38 -8.74
N TYR A 39 -10.76 1.58 -7.68
CA TYR A 39 -11.38 0.25 -7.65
C TYR A 39 -12.47 0.08 -6.59
N PHE A 40 -12.72 1.09 -5.76
CA PHE A 40 -13.87 1.06 -4.85
C PHE A 40 -15.17 0.93 -5.65
N TRP A 41 -16.10 0.14 -5.12
CA TRP A 41 -17.29 -0.31 -5.86
C TRP A 41 -18.23 0.85 -6.25
N ASP A 42 -18.26 1.90 -5.43
CA ASP A 42 -18.96 3.16 -5.73
C ASP A 42 -17.94 4.21 -6.18
N PRO A 43 -17.95 4.65 -7.45
CA PRO A 43 -17.08 5.72 -7.94
C PRO A 43 -17.24 7.04 -7.18
N GLY A 44 -18.39 7.26 -6.53
CA GLY A 44 -18.65 8.41 -5.66
C GLY A 44 -18.12 8.23 -4.23
N MET A 45 -17.40 7.14 -3.93
CA MET A 45 -16.84 6.82 -2.62
C MET A 45 -17.91 6.83 -1.51
N CYS A 46 -19.17 6.50 -1.80
CA CYS A 46 -20.30 6.63 -0.87
C CYS A 46 -20.49 8.06 -0.31
N GLY A 47 -20.02 9.09 -1.03
CA GLY A 47 -20.06 10.49 -0.59
C GLY A 47 -18.91 10.89 0.34
N ILE A 48 -17.92 10.02 0.56
CA ILE A 48 -16.73 10.31 1.36
C ILE A 48 -15.76 11.16 0.53
N ASP A 49 -15.30 12.27 1.10
CA ASP A 49 -14.20 13.04 0.52
C ASP A 49 -12.88 12.31 0.75
N TRP A 50 -12.58 11.38 -0.15
CA TRP A 50 -11.41 10.51 -0.03
C TRP A 50 -10.08 11.29 -0.11
N ASP A 51 -10.03 12.41 -0.84
CA ASP A 51 -8.81 13.23 -0.87
C ASP A 51 -8.60 13.90 0.49
N ALA A 52 -9.67 14.43 1.09
CA ALA A 52 -9.57 15.02 2.43
C ALA A 52 -9.15 14.00 3.50
N VAL A 53 -9.65 12.76 3.43
CA VAL A 53 -9.20 11.67 4.31
C VAL A 53 -7.70 11.43 4.14
N LEU A 54 -7.20 11.27 2.90
CA LEU A 54 -5.78 11.03 2.69
C LEU A 54 -4.92 12.19 3.21
N GLU A 55 -5.34 13.44 2.99
CA GLU A 55 -4.62 14.62 3.48
C GLU A 55 -4.64 14.74 5.00
N GLN A 56 -5.72 14.31 5.67
CA GLN A 56 -5.80 14.30 7.13
C GLN A 56 -4.74 13.40 7.77
N TYR A 57 -4.48 12.24 7.17
CA TYR A 57 -3.56 11.24 7.74
C TYR A 57 -2.13 11.35 7.21
N ARG A 58 -1.92 11.98 6.04
CA ARG A 58 -0.60 12.14 5.40
C ARG A 58 0.52 12.62 6.34
N PRO A 59 0.33 13.61 7.24
CA PRO A 59 1.40 14.05 8.15
C PRO A 59 1.90 12.96 9.11
N LEU A 60 1.11 11.92 9.37
CA LEU A 60 1.52 10.82 10.26
C LEU A 60 2.59 9.93 9.65
N LEU A 61 2.73 9.91 8.31
CA LEU A 61 3.79 9.16 7.61
C LEU A 61 5.20 9.58 8.05
N GLU A 62 5.38 10.84 8.46
CA GLU A 62 6.67 11.33 8.98
C GLU A 62 7.05 10.73 10.33
N ARG A 63 6.08 10.13 11.03
CA ARG A 63 6.24 9.58 12.38
C ARG A 63 6.33 8.06 12.40
N VAL A 64 6.01 7.40 11.30
CA VAL A 64 6.09 5.94 11.17
C VAL A 64 7.57 5.53 11.17
N ALA A 65 7.92 4.58 12.03
CA ALA A 65 9.27 4.05 12.19
C ALA A 65 9.31 2.52 12.05
N SER A 66 8.17 1.85 11.91
CA SER A 66 8.09 0.40 11.73
C SER A 66 7.00 -0.03 10.75
N PRO A 67 7.12 -1.24 10.15
CA PRO A 67 6.07 -1.80 9.29
C PRO A 67 4.72 -1.96 10.00
N ASP A 68 4.72 -2.28 11.29
CA ASP A 68 3.48 -2.44 12.07
C ASP A 68 2.75 -1.11 12.24
N GLU A 69 3.47 -0.03 12.55
CA GLU A 69 2.91 1.33 12.60
C GLU A 69 2.38 1.78 11.23
N PHE A 70 3.04 1.41 10.14
CA PHE A 70 2.55 1.69 8.79
C PHE A 70 1.25 0.93 8.49
N ALA A 71 1.19 -0.35 8.85
CA ALA A 71 0.00 -1.17 8.67
C ALA A 71 -1.16 -0.64 9.52
N ASP A 72 -0.90 -0.20 10.74
CA ASP A 72 -1.92 0.41 11.61
C ASP A 72 -2.43 1.74 11.03
N LEU A 73 -1.54 2.59 10.51
CA LEU A 73 -1.94 3.81 9.80
C LEU A 73 -2.87 3.50 8.62
N LEU A 74 -2.53 2.50 7.79
CA LEU A 74 -3.37 2.10 6.66
C LEU A 74 -4.72 1.56 7.12
N ARG A 75 -4.78 0.80 8.22
CA ARG A 75 -6.05 0.28 8.76
C ARG A 75 -6.99 1.40 9.20
N GLU A 76 -6.46 2.42 9.87
CA GLU A 76 -7.26 3.59 10.26
C GLU A 76 -7.80 4.33 9.03
N VAL A 77 -6.94 4.57 8.03
CA VAL A 77 -7.31 5.28 6.79
C VAL A 77 -8.37 4.51 5.99
N LEU A 78 -8.22 3.20 5.84
CA LEU A 78 -9.22 2.37 5.16
C LEU A 78 -10.51 2.20 5.99
N GLY A 79 -10.42 2.36 7.32
CA GLY A 79 -11.57 2.35 8.23
C GLY A 79 -12.56 3.47 7.94
N GLU A 80 -12.09 4.63 7.48
CA GLU A 80 -12.92 5.78 7.11
C GLU A 80 -13.89 5.46 5.95
N LEU A 81 -13.64 4.42 5.15
CA LEU A 81 -14.56 3.97 4.10
C LEU A 81 -15.90 3.47 4.65
N GLY A 82 -15.98 3.10 5.93
CA GLY A 82 -17.20 2.63 6.57
C GLY A 82 -17.75 1.32 6.00
N THR A 83 -16.92 0.57 5.24
CA THR A 83 -17.30 -0.70 4.63
C THR A 83 -16.57 -1.87 5.29
N SER A 84 -17.29 -2.96 5.49
CA SER A 84 -16.64 -4.26 5.69
C SER A 84 -15.82 -4.64 4.45
N HIS A 85 -14.73 -5.40 4.63
CA HIS A 85 -13.87 -5.94 3.56
C HIS A 85 -12.88 -4.94 2.90
N ALA A 86 -12.53 -3.85 3.58
CA ALA A 86 -11.34 -3.07 3.27
C ALA A 86 -10.17 -3.57 4.15
N TYR A 87 -9.31 -4.42 3.59
CA TYR A 87 -8.25 -5.12 4.34
C TYR A 87 -6.86 -4.55 4.05
N VAL A 88 -5.99 -4.67 5.07
CA VAL A 88 -4.54 -4.38 5.02
C VAL A 88 -3.78 -5.65 5.34
#